data_AF-A0A452R4R1-F1
#
_entry.id   AF-A0A452R4R1-F1
#
_cell.length_a   1.000
_cell.length_b   1.000
_cell.length_c   1.000
_cell.angle_alpha   90.00
_cell.angle_beta   90.00
_cell.angle_gamma   90.00
#
_symmetry.space_group_name_H-M   'P 1'
#
loop_
_entity.id
_entity.type
_entity.pdbx_description
1 polymer ?
#
loop_
_entity_poly.entity_id
_entity_poly.type
_entity_poly.pdbx_seq_one_letter_code
_entity_poly.pdbx_strand_id
1 'polypeptide(L)'
;AQRLLALVPMGVPRALTKTTCFRGYTLPQGTEVFPLLGSVLHDPEVFKQPEEFNPDRFLDADGRFQNPTSLFPPGKRVCLGEGLARAELFLLLTAILQAFSLESPCPPGALSLQPAVSGLFNIPPAFQLQVRPR
;
A
#
# COMPACT_ATOMS: atom_id res chain seq x y z
N ALA A 1 -0.88 -5.63 -4.19
CA ALA A 1 -1.90 -5.47 -3.12
C ALA A 1 -1.64 -4.23 -2.26
N GLN A 2 -0.53 -4.18 -1.51
CA GLN A 2 -0.19 -3.05 -0.62
C GLN A 2 -0.25 -1.67 -1.29
N ARG A 3 0.29 -1.54 -2.52
CA ARG A 3 0.23 -0.30 -3.33
C ARG A 3 -1.21 0.20 -3.52
N LEU A 4 -2.04 -0.65 -4.13
CA LEU A 4 -3.42 -0.31 -4.50
C LEU A 4 -4.28 0.00 -3.26
N LEU A 5 -4.13 -0.78 -2.19
CA LEU A 5 -4.87 -0.51 -0.96
C LEU A 5 -4.47 0.83 -0.34
N ALA A 6 -3.19 1.21 -0.45
CA ALA A 6 -2.60 2.37 0.21
C ALA A 6 -3.09 2.51 1.66
N LEU A 7 -2.86 1.46 2.47
CA LEU A 7 -3.50 1.28 3.78
C LEU A 7 -3.42 2.53 4.68
N VAL A 8 -2.33 3.30 4.62
CA VAL A 8 -2.15 4.56 5.37
C VAL A 8 -1.93 5.70 4.37
N PRO A 9 -2.99 6.22 3.71
CA PRO A 9 -2.83 7.06 2.52
C PRO A 9 -2.24 8.45 2.82
N MET A 10 -2.40 8.98 4.04
CA MET A 10 -1.79 10.25 4.46
C MET A 10 -0.46 10.08 5.23
N GLY A 11 0.03 8.84 5.33
CA GLY A 11 1.14 8.50 6.21
C GLY A 11 0.86 8.84 7.68
N VAL A 12 1.93 8.85 8.49
CA VAL A 12 1.88 9.31 9.89
C VAL A 12 2.35 10.77 9.93
N PRO A 13 1.66 11.67 10.65
CA PRO A 13 2.06 13.06 10.78
C PRO A 13 3.53 13.21 11.19
N ARG A 14 4.20 14.19 10.61
CA ARG A 14 5.59 14.56 10.90
C ARG A 14 5.59 15.98 11.42
N ALA A 15 6.59 16.34 12.21
CA ALA A 15 6.81 17.74 12.62
C ALA A 15 8.25 18.15 12.30
N LEU A 16 8.42 19.39 11.85
CA LEU A 16 9.75 19.94 11.59
C LEU A 16 10.52 20.11 12.90
N THR A 17 11.74 19.58 12.95
CA THR A 17 12.62 19.70 14.14
C THR A 17 13.31 21.06 14.24
N LYS A 18 13.28 21.85 13.17
CA LYS A 18 13.82 23.22 13.08
C LYS A 18 13.15 23.97 11.94
N THR A 19 13.16 25.29 12.00
CA THR A 19 12.73 26.14 10.87
C THR A 19 13.50 25.76 9.62
N THR A 20 12.78 25.46 8.54
CA THR A 20 13.34 24.87 7.32
C THR A 20 12.81 25.61 6.10
N CYS A 21 13.71 26.01 5.20
CA CYS A 21 13.33 26.49 3.88
C CYS A 21 13.13 25.29 2.94
N PHE A 22 11.92 25.14 2.38
CA PHE A 22 11.60 24.06 1.45
C PHE A 22 10.83 24.61 0.25
N ARG A 23 11.34 24.38 -0.97
CA ARG A 23 10.73 24.84 -2.24
C ARG A 23 10.32 26.32 -2.25
N GLY A 24 11.12 27.19 -1.64
CA GLY A 24 10.86 28.64 -1.56
C GLY A 24 9.99 29.09 -0.37
N TYR A 25 9.47 28.15 0.43
CA TYR A 25 8.71 28.45 1.64
C TYR A 25 9.58 28.35 2.89
N THR A 26 9.42 29.27 3.83
CA THR A 26 10.02 29.18 5.17
C THR A 26 9.00 28.59 6.14
N LEU A 27 9.24 27.34 6.55
CA LEU A 27 8.36 26.60 7.44
C LEU A 27 8.93 26.66 8.87
N PRO A 28 8.19 27.20 9.86
CA PRO A 28 8.63 27.25 11.25
C PRO A 28 8.94 25.86 11.85
N GLN A 29 9.79 25.83 12.87
CA GLN A 29 9.93 24.66 13.73
C GLN A 29 8.56 24.25 14.30
N GLY A 30 8.29 22.95 14.37
CA GLY A 30 7.02 22.41 14.87
C GLY A 30 5.90 22.37 13.83
N THR A 31 6.07 22.93 12.64
CA THR A 31 5.07 22.79 11.56
C THR A 31 4.82 21.32 11.27
N GLU A 32 3.55 20.92 11.32
CA GLU A 32 3.11 19.58 10.97
C GLU A 32 3.11 19.38 9.45
N VAL A 33 3.53 18.21 9.00
CA VAL A 33 3.63 17.82 7.61
C VAL A 33 3.08 16.41 7.45
N PHE A 34 2.15 16.26 6.52
CA PHE A 34 1.54 14.97 6.17
C PHE A 34 2.16 14.47 4.86
N PRO A 35 2.91 13.35 4.89
CA PRO A 35 3.42 12.74 3.67
C PRO A 35 2.28 11.96 3.00
N LEU A 36 1.67 12.53 1.96
CA LEU A 36 0.56 11.93 1.23
C LEU A 36 0.99 10.69 0.43
N LEU A 37 1.18 9.54 1.10
CA LEU A 37 1.64 8.30 0.49
C LEU A 37 0.70 7.79 -0.61
N GLY A 38 -0.60 7.98 -0.45
CA GLY A 38 -1.61 7.60 -1.43
C GLY A 38 -1.34 8.21 -2.80
N SER A 39 -0.89 9.48 -2.85
CA SER A 39 -0.58 10.15 -4.12
C SER A 39 0.65 9.55 -4.80
N VAL A 40 1.65 9.11 -4.03
CA VAL A 40 2.85 8.44 -4.57
C VAL A 40 2.52 7.04 -5.06
N LEU A 41 1.73 6.28 -4.30
CA LEU A 41 1.36 4.90 -4.63
C LEU A 41 0.39 4.81 -5.83
N HIS A 42 -0.30 5.90 -6.15
CA HIS A 42 -1.22 6.03 -7.28
C HIS A 42 -0.74 7.05 -8.32
N ASP A 43 0.54 7.43 -8.30
CA ASP A 43 1.09 8.38 -9.24
C ASP A 43 1.01 7.82 -10.68
N PRO A 44 0.26 8.45 -11.61
CA PRO A 44 0.11 7.95 -12.98
C PRO A 44 1.40 8.10 -13.81
N GLU A 45 2.34 8.95 -13.41
CA GLU A 45 3.65 9.06 -14.05
C GLU A 45 4.55 7.85 -13.72
N VAL A 46 4.33 7.22 -12.57
CA VAL A 46 5.07 6.03 -12.11
C VAL A 46 4.32 4.74 -12.44
N PHE A 47 2.99 4.72 -12.28
CA PHE A 47 2.15 3.53 -12.46
C PHE A 47 1.05 3.78 -13.49
N LYS A 48 1.19 3.24 -14.72
CA LYS A 48 0.15 3.31 -15.78
C LYS A 48 -1.19 2.73 -15.32
N GLN A 49 -2.35 3.37 -15.36
CA GLN A 49 -3.59 2.81 -14.76
C GLN A 49 -3.44 2.51 -13.25
N PRO A 50 -3.13 3.51 -12.42
CA PRO A 50 -2.77 3.31 -11.02
C PRO A 50 -3.90 2.70 -10.18
N GLU A 51 -5.15 2.85 -10.58
CA GLU A 51 -6.33 2.30 -9.90
C GLU A 51 -6.55 0.80 -10.17
N GLU A 52 -5.81 0.21 -11.11
CA GLU A 52 -5.97 -1.20 -11.44
C GLU A 52 -5.06 -2.10 -10.61
N PHE A 53 -5.62 -3.21 -10.14
CA PHE A 53 -4.83 -4.31 -9.59
C PHE A 53 -4.13 -5.05 -10.74
N ASN A 54 -2.83 -4.78 -10.90
CA ASN A 54 -1.99 -5.47 -11.86
C ASN A 54 -0.64 -5.85 -11.20
N PRO A 55 -0.39 -7.15 -10.94
CA PRO A 55 0.89 -7.64 -10.40
C PRO A 55 2.09 -7.42 -11.31
N ASP A 56 1.90 -7.40 -12.64
CA ASP A 56 2.98 -7.33 -13.63
C ASP A 56 3.79 -6.04 -13.54
N ARG A 57 3.26 -5.01 -12.86
CA ARG A 57 3.96 -3.76 -12.54
C ARG A 57 5.23 -3.96 -11.72
N PHE A 58 5.31 -5.08 -11.01
CA PHE A 58 6.42 -5.43 -10.14
C PHE A 58 7.32 -6.50 -10.77
N LEU A 59 7.18 -6.71 -12.08
CA LEU A 59 7.97 -7.66 -12.85
C LEU A 59 8.68 -6.92 -13.99
N ASP A 60 9.91 -7.32 -14.28
CA ASP A 60 10.61 -6.90 -15.50
C ASP A 60 10.16 -7.70 -16.73
N ALA A 61 10.75 -7.41 -17.89
CA ALA A 61 10.42 -8.08 -19.15
C ALA A 61 10.70 -9.59 -19.14
N ASP A 62 11.57 -10.06 -18.26
CA ASP A 62 11.90 -11.49 -18.08
C ASP A 62 11.05 -12.14 -16.97
N GLY A 63 10.10 -11.41 -16.39
CA GLY A 63 9.24 -11.87 -15.30
C GLY A 63 9.94 -11.92 -13.94
N ARG A 64 11.12 -11.30 -13.78
CA ARG A 64 11.79 -11.21 -12.48
C ARG A 64 11.22 -10.06 -11.67
N PHE A 65 11.18 -10.24 -10.35
CA PHE A 65 10.70 -9.19 -9.46
C PHE A 65 11.55 -7.93 -9.57
N GLN A 66 10.91 -6.83 -9.93
CA GLN A 66 11.46 -5.49 -9.94
C GLN A 66 10.56 -4.61 -9.09
N ASN A 67 11.12 -3.93 -8.09
CA ASN A 67 10.35 -2.99 -7.30
C ASN A 67 10.58 -1.55 -7.80
N PRO A 68 9.66 -0.96 -8.58
CA PRO A 68 9.83 0.40 -9.11
C PRO A 68 9.83 1.47 -8.01
N THR A 69 9.27 1.19 -6.84
CA THR A 69 9.22 2.14 -5.72
C THR A 69 9.06 1.41 -4.38
N SER A 70 9.82 1.80 -3.37
CA SER A 70 9.59 1.29 -2.01
C SER A 70 8.17 1.63 -1.55
N LEU A 71 7.38 0.61 -1.23
CA LEU A 71 6.02 0.76 -0.70
C LEU A 71 6.00 1.46 0.66
N PHE A 72 7.14 1.50 1.35
CA PHE A 72 7.36 2.27 2.56
C PHE A 72 8.18 3.51 2.21
N PRO A 73 7.71 4.72 2.58
CA PRO A 73 8.44 5.95 2.31
C PRO A 73 9.81 5.88 3.00
N PRO A 74 10.90 6.13 2.26
CA PRO A 74 12.23 6.15 2.85
C PRO A 74 12.37 7.32 3.84
N GLY A 75 13.23 7.16 4.84
CA GLY A 75 13.60 8.24 5.75
C GLY A 75 13.86 7.78 7.18
N LYS A 76 14.19 8.74 8.06
CA LYS A 76 14.59 8.50 9.46
C LYS A 76 13.53 7.81 10.33
N ARG A 77 12.29 7.70 9.85
CA ARG A 77 11.18 7.03 10.56
C ARG A 77 10.42 6.12 9.59
N VAL A 78 11.16 5.43 8.73
CA VAL A 78 10.64 4.27 8.01
C VAL A 78 10.03 3.28 9.01
N CYS A 79 9.05 2.50 8.56
CA CYS A 79 8.35 1.55 9.43
C CYS A 79 9.35 0.57 10.05
N LEU A 80 9.51 0.62 11.38
CA LEU A 80 10.38 -0.29 12.11
C LEU A 80 9.97 -1.76 11.90
N GLY A 81 8.67 -2.00 11.70
CA GLY A 81 8.10 -3.32 11.43
C GLY A 81 8.11 -3.75 9.97
N GLU A 82 8.74 -3.01 9.03
CA GLU A 82 8.72 -3.37 7.60
C GLU A 82 9.19 -4.82 7.36
N GLY A 83 10.33 -5.20 7.94
CA GLY A 83 10.88 -6.55 7.76
C GLY A 83 9.93 -7.64 8.25
N LEU A 84 9.35 -7.43 9.44
CA LEU A 84 8.36 -8.34 10.02
C LEU A 84 7.10 -8.43 9.16
N ALA A 85 6.51 -7.29 8.81
CA ALA A 85 5.29 -7.23 8.01
C ALA A 85 5.47 -7.89 6.64
N ARG A 86 6.64 -7.73 5.99
CA ARG A 86 6.94 -8.40 4.72
C ARG A 86 7.03 -9.92 4.89
N ALA A 87 7.66 -10.40 5.96
CA ALA A 87 7.73 -11.83 6.25
C ALA A 87 6.34 -12.41 6.57
N GLU A 88 5.56 -11.75 7.42
CA GLU A 88 4.20 -12.16 7.78
C GLU A 88 3.28 -12.22 6.56
N LEU A 89 3.25 -11.16 5.74
CA LEU A 89 2.43 -11.14 4.52
C LEU A 89 2.79 -12.27 3.57
N PHE A 90 4.09 -12.52 3.37
CA PHE A 90 4.54 -13.58 2.49
C PHE A 90 4.17 -14.96 3.04
N LEU A 91 4.51 -15.24 4.30
CA LEU A 91 4.29 -16.55 4.92
C LEU A 91 2.81 -16.88 5.07
N LEU A 92 1.99 -15.94 5.56
CA LEU A 92 0.56 -16.17 5.75
C LEU A 92 -0.14 -16.37 4.40
N LEU A 93 0.13 -15.52 3.41
CA LEU A 93 -0.49 -15.63 2.10
C LEU A 93 -0.10 -16.94 1.40
N THR A 94 1.20 -17.27 1.40
CA THR A 94 1.66 -18.51 0.76
C THR A 94 1.15 -19.75 1.48
N ALA A 95 1.16 -19.79 2.81
CA ALA A 95 0.62 -20.92 3.57
C ALA A 95 -0.88 -21.13 3.32
N ILE A 96 -1.67 -20.04 3.31
CA ILE A 96 -3.11 -20.11 2.99
C ILE A 96 -3.32 -20.63 1.58
N LEU A 97 -2.63 -20.10 0.58
CA LEU A 97 -2.80 -20.49 -0.81
C LEU A 97 -2.26 -21.88 -1.14
N GLN A 98 -1.27 -22.37 -0.38
CA GLN A 98 -0.75 -23.73 -0.48
C GLN A 98 -1.73 -24.77 0.08
N ALA A 99 -2.39 -24.47 1.21
CA ALA A 99 -3.30 -25.39 1.88
C ALA A 99 -4.75 -25.30 1.40
N PHE A 100 -5.17 -24.15 0.86
CA PHE A 100 -6.57 -23.88 0.56
C PHE A 100 -6.79 -23.22 -0.81
N SER A 101 -7.95 -23.50 -1.38
CA SER A 101 -8.55 -22.77 -2.50
C SER A 101 -9.54 -21.75 -1.94
N LEU A 102 -9.43 -20.51 -2.43
CA LEU A 102 -10.25 -19.38 -2.01
C LEU A 102 -11.31 -19.10 -3.06
N GLU A 103 -12.58 -19.24 -2.68
CA GLU A 103 -13.73 -19.02 -3.57
C GLU A 103 -14.59 -17.88 -3.03
N SER A 104 -15.14 -17.06 -3.93
CA SER A 104 -16.10 -16.02 -3.55
C SER A 104 -17.53 -16.59 -3.65
N PRO A 105 -18.40 -16.37 -2.65
CA PRO A 105 -19.82 -16.74 -2.76
C PRO A 105 -20.58 -15.87 -3.77
N CYS A 106 -20.02 -14.73 -4.17
CA CYS A 106 -20.57 -13.85 -5.20
C CYS A 106 -19.65 -13.75 -6.42
N PRO A 107 -20.17 -13.41 -7.61
CA PRO A 107 -19.36 -13.23 -8.82
C PRO A 107 -18.25 -12.18 -8.59
N PRO A 108 -17.02 -12.36 -9.13
CA PRO A 108 -15.92 -11.44 -8.89
C PRO A 108 -16.23 -9.97 -9.23
N GLY A 109 -17.02 -9.72 -10.28
CA GLY A 109 -17.43 -8.36 -10.67
C GLY A 109 -18.38 -7.66 -9.70
N ALA A 110 -18.95 -8.39 -8.73
CA ALA A 110 -19.78 -7.82 -7.67
C ALA A 110 -18.96 -7.34 -6.46
N LEU A 111 -17.66 -7.68 -6.39
CA LEU A 111 -16.76 -7.24 -5.34
C LEU A 111 -16.24 -5.83 -5.66
N SER A 112 -16.37 -4.92 -4.70
CA SER A 112 -15.77 -3.59 -4.79
C SER A 112 -14.36 -3.60 -4.21
N LEU A 113 -13.41 -3.03 -4.94
CA LEU A 113 -12.05 -2.75 -4.45
C LEU A 113 -11.93 -1.36 -3.80
N GLN A 114 -12.97 -0.54 -3.90
CA GLN A 114 -12.99 0.79 -3.30
C GLN A 114 -13.13 0.67 -1.78
N PRO A 115 -12.35 1.43 -0.99
CA PRO A 115 -12.42 1.37 0.46
C PRO A 115 -13.80 1.81 0.96
N ALA A 116 -14.35 1.10 1.93
CA ALA A 116 -15.59 1.48 2.59
C ALA A 116 -15.39 2.72 3.50
N VAL A 117 -14.19 2.87 4.05
CA VAL A 117 -13.78 4.03 4.84
C VAL A 117 -12.40 4.46 4.38
N SER A 118 -12.25 5.75 4.10
CA SER A 118 -10.97 6.38 3.81
C SER A 118 -10.75 7.57 4.74
N GLY A 119 -9.55 7.64 5.33
CA GLY A 119 -9.17 8.62 6.34
C GLY A 119 -7.72 8.38 6.76
N LEU A 120 -7.48 8.13 8.04
CA LEU A 120 -6.14 7.70 8.50
C LEU A 120 -5.76 6.33 7.91
N PHE A 121 -6.75 5.45 7.73
CA PHE A 121 -6.59 4.16 7.08
C PHE A 121 -7.59 4.00 5.93
N ASN A 122 -7.20 3.26 4.89
CA ASN A 122 -8.11 2.72 3.89
C ASN A 122 -8.58 1.33 4.33
N ILE A 123 -9.87 1.23 4.65
CA ILE A 123 -10.48 -0.03 5.12
C ILE A 123 -11.29 -0.64 3.98
N PRO A 124 -11.00 -1.90 3.56
CA PRO A 124 -11.77 -2.55 2.53
C PRO A 124 -13.22 -2.81 2.99
N PRO A 125 -14.17 -2.91 2.06
CA PRO A 125 -15.54 -3.31 2.40
C PRO A 125 -15.54 -4.73 2.96
N ALA A 126 -16.50 -5.00 3.83
CA ALA A 126 -16.71 -6.37 4.32
C ALA A 126 -17.03 -7.30 3.15
N PHE A 127 -16.37 -8.45 3.10
CA PHE A 127 -16.59 -9.48 2.10
C PHE A 127 -16.63 -10.86 2.77
N GLN A 128 -17.20 -11.83 2.07
CA GLN A 128 -17.21 -13.22 2.48
C GLN A 128 -16.36 -14.04 1.53
N LEU A 129 -15.78 -15.11 2.06
CA LEU A 129 -14.96 -16.03 1.30
C LEU A 129 -15.27 -17.46 1.75
N GLN A 130 -15.37 -18.38 0.80
CA GLN A 130 -15.37 -19.82 1.05
C GLN A 130 -13.94 -20.33 0.94
N VAL A 131 -13.47 -21.01 1.99
CA VAL A 131 -12.13 -21.59 2.05
C VAL A 131 -12.27 -23.10 1.98
N ARG A 132 -11.73 -23.72 0.94
CA ARG A 132 -11.76 -25.18 0.75
C ARG A 132 -10.35 -25.76 0.84
N PRO A 133 -10.12 -26.84 1.59
CA PRO A 133 -8.83 -27.55 1.54
C PRO A 133 -8.48 -27.92 0.09
N ARG A 134 -7.19 -27.81 -0.25
CA ARG A 134 -6.66 -28.29 -1.53
C ARG A 134 -6.42 -29.79 -1.50
#